data_AF-A0A3M2LTI5-F1
#
_entry.id   AF-A0A3M2LTI5-F1
#
_cell.length_a   1.000
_cell.length_b   1.000
_cell.length_c   1.000
_cell.angle_alpha   90.00
_cell.angle_beta   90.00
_cell.angle_gamma   90.00
#
_symmetry.space_group_name_H-M   'P 1'
#
loop_
_entity.id
_entity.type
_entity.pdbx_description
1 polymer ?
#
loop_
_entity_poly.entity_id
_entity_poly.type
_entity_poly.pdbx_seq_one_letter_code
_entity_poly.pdbx_strand_id
1 'polypeptide(L)'
;MVVVPPSPGPDSAPEAAGDPASAHAPAPPRAGNPRAGRPGAGKPGAGNGRPGRRRHGLVVTAVGILVAGSLAGGVYAALTVKDPEPARKDAAASTPGPDPLRNGPVTNLDTAAGQVAPLRRVVPPDVLAVGGTTITGAQVAKIGRIGHVKDVIAVAGGAVQLQGRQVNAFAVDPSVFRSWTPPGTAKRTELWTALASDQFVVSATAADQLQLSRGFQYPVVGRTVPNLVLGGSGSLGLPGIDMLVSKRSGTAMGLVDDIAVLVNAPGASPGKVAGQVKKILGAGSSAVNLHETKYQPSGQNGHAGSYLDLYRQAATTCPGLSWTVLAAIGQVESDHGRNPGRSSAGALGPMQFMPSTWATYGVDGDGDGKADIMNPYDAIPAAAKYLCANGAGKGGQSLYRAIFAYNHADWYVQKVLGLARAYAAQYK
;
A
#
# COMPACT_ATOMS: atom_id res chain seq x y z
N MET A 1 -0.81 13.33 40.23
CA MET A 1 -0.32 13.56 41.61
C MET A 1 1.12 13.08 41.64
N VAL A 2 2.07 13.97 41.94
CA VAL A 2 3.51 13.82 41.71
C VAL A 2 4.19 13.13 42.90
N VAL A 3 5.04 12.13 42.66
CA VAL A 3 6.16 11.76 43.54
C VAL A 3 7.32 11.26 42.67
N VAL A 4 8.48 11.94 42.77
CA VAL A 4 9.78 11.56 42.17
C VAL A 4 10.69 11.05 43.30
N PRO A 5 11.38 9.90 43.14
CA PRO A 5 12.55 9.56 43.96
C PRO A 5 13.88 9.75 43.20
N PRO A 6 15.02 9.91 43.92
CA PRO A 6 16.25 10.52 43.41
C PRO A 6 17.21 9.54 42.70
N SER A 7 18.05 10.10 41.81
CA SER A 7 19.16 9.43 41.13
C SER A 7 20.34 9.12 42.06
N PRO A 8 21.05 7.98 41.90
CA PRO A 8 22.39 7.81 42.44
C PRO A 8 23.47 8.27 41.46
N GLY A 9 24.45 9.02 41.97
CA GLY A 9 25.66 9.45 41.27
C GLY A 9 26.77 8.39 41.22
N PRO A 10 27.90 8.69 40.55
CA PRO A 10 28.93 7.73 40.15
C PRO A 10 30.07 7.61 41.18
N ASP A 11 30.81 6.49 41.12
CA ASP A 11 32.16 6.18 41.67
C ASP A 11 32.17 4.69 42.09
N SER A 12 33.14 3.79 41.84
CA SER A 12 34.48 3.82 41.25
C SER A 12 34.90 2.38 40.95
N ALA A 13 35.69 2.16 39.88
CA ALA A 13 36.62 1.02 39.74
C ALA A 13 37.95 1.38 40.46
N PRO A 14 38.84 0.45 40.84
CA PRO A 14 39.72 -0.32 39.93
C PRO A 14 39.89 -1.80 40.42
N GLU A 15 40.71 -2.73 39.93
CA GLU A 15 41.98 -2.75 39.18
C GLU A 15 42.22 -4.17 38.58
N ALA A 16 43.22 -4.26 37.70
CA ALA A 16 43.58 -5.37 36.83
C ALA A 16 44.47 -6.47 37.46
N ALA A 17 44.55 -7.65 36.82
CA ALA A 17 45.78 -8.22 36.23
C ALA A 17 45.65 -9.74 35.91
N GLY A 18 46.12 -10.16 34.72
CA GLY A 18 46.56 -11.54 34.49
C GLY A 18 46.25 -12.14 33.10
N ASP A 19 47.04 -11.77 32.08
CA ASP A 19 47.34 -12.58 30.87
C ASP A 19 48.64 -13.40 31.15
N PRO A 20 49.02 -14.49 30.42
CA PRO A 20 49.06 -14.55 28.95
C PRO A 20 48.80 -15.94 28.27
N ALA A 21 48.53 -15.93 26.95
CA ALA A 21 49.35 -16.58 25.88
C ALA A 21 48.57 -17.07 24.62
N SER A 22 48.78 -16.33 23.51
CA SER A 22 49.06 -16.69 22.10
C SER A 22 48.66 -18.03 21.45
N ALA A 23 47.96 -17.95 20.29
CA ALA A 23 48.29 -18.60 18.99
C ALA A 23 47.26 -18.20 17.89
N HIS A 24 47.61 -17.31 16.96
CA HIS A 24 47.95 -17.56 15.54
C HIS A 24 46.82 -17.98 14.57
N ALA A 25 46.55 -17.09 13.59
CA ALA A 25 45.77 -17.31 12.38
C ALA A 25 46.71 -17.26 11.15
N PRO A 26 46.30 -17.83 9.99
CA PRO A 26 46.80 -17.35 8.70
C PRO A 26 45.71 -17.02 7.68
N ALA A 27 46.05 -16.05 6.83
CA ALA A 27 45.29 -15.46 5.72
C ALA A 27 45.45 -16.26 4.39
N PRO A 28 44.76 -15.89 3.29
CA PRO A 28 44.45 -16.77 2.14
C PRO A 28 45.40 -16.58 0.94
N PRO A 29 45.34 -17.44 -0.11
CA PRO A 29 46.05 -17.19 -1.36
C PRO A 29 45.14 -16.74 -2.54
N ARG A 30 45.78 -15.97 -3.43
CA ARG A 30 45.30 -15.34 -4.67
C ARG A 30 45.39 -16.25 -5.91
N ALA A 31 44.67 -15.79 -6.94
CA ALA A 31 44.60 -16.14 -8.37
C ALA A 31 45.82 -16.73 -9.11
N GLY A 32 45.51 -17.57 -10.11
CA GLY A 32 46.34 -17.88 -11.27
C GLY A 32 45.57 -18.65 -12.37
N ASN A 33 45.59 -18.13 -13.59
CA ASN A 33 45.18 -18.78 -14.85
C ASN A 33 46.41 -18.62 -15.79
N PRO A 34 46.78 -19.55 -16.71
CA PRO A 34 46.16 -19.55 -18.06
C PRO A 34 46.28 -20.84 -18.93
N ARG A 35 45.55 -20.84 -20.07
CA ARG A 35 45.85 -21.48 -21.40
C ARG A 35 45.84 -23.02 -21.47
N ALA A 36 45.59 -23.70 -22.60
CA ALA A 36 45.14 -23.44 -23.97
C ALA A 36 44.87 -24.81 -24.63
N GLY A 37 44.01 -24.88 -25.66
CA GLY A 37 43.86 -26.08 -26.50
C GLY A 37 42.79 -25.88 -27.57
N ARG A 38 43.23 -25.75 -28.82
CA ARG A 38 42.48 -25.33 -30.02
C ARG A 38 42.37 -26.56 -30.99
N PRO A 39 41.95 -26.46 -32.27
CA PRO A 39 40.69 -27.03 -32.80
C PRO A 39 40.88 -28.05 -33.97
N GLY A 40 39.77 -28.61 -34.49
CA GLY A 40 39.66 -29.16 -35.86
C GLY A 40 38.25 -28.90 -36.40
N ALA A 41 38.01 -28.11 -37.44
CA ALA A 41 38.33 -28.26 -38.88
C ALA A 41 37.28 -29.12 -39.64
N GLY A 42 36.62 -28.52 -40.64
CA GLY A 42 35.84 -29.25 -41.67
C GLY A 42 34.60 -28.52 -42.23
N LYS A 43 34.80 -27.71 -43.28
CA LYS A 43 33.79 -27.27 -44.29
C LYS A 43 34.00 -28.12 -45.57
N PRO A 44 33.27 -27.95 -46.69
CA PRO A 44 31.84 -27.74 -46.94
C PRO A 44 31.30 -28.65 -48.08
N GLY A 45 29.99 -28.63 -48.37
CA GLY A 45 29.40 -29.25 -49.56
C GLY A 45 28.40 -28.33 -50.25
N ALA A 46 28.66 -27.98 -51.51
CA ALA A 46 27.84 -27.12 -52.35
C ALA A 46 26.82 -27.95 -53.17
N GLY A 47 25.66 -27.37 -53.46
CA GLY A 47 24.66 -27.92 -54.37
C GLY A 47 23.84 -26.80 -55.02
N ASN A 48 23.89 -26.75 -56.35
CA ASN A 48 23.42 -25.70 -57.24
C ASN A 48 21.89 -25.74 -57.47
N GLY A 49 21.26 -24.57 -57.70
CA GLY A 49 19.89 -24.50 -58.23
C GLY A 49 19.27 -23.09 -58.21
N ARG A 50 19.12 -22.48 -59.39
CA ARG A 50 18.31 -21.27 -59.69
C ARG A 50 17.34 -21.63 -60.83
N PRO A 51 16.32 -20.81 -61.18
CA PRO A 51 15.55 -19.84 -60.38
C PRO A 51 14.01 -19.98 -60.59
N GLY A 52 13.21 -19.48 -59.63
CA GLY A 52 11.75 -19.39 -59.75
C GLY A 52 11.24 -18.01 -59.37
N ARG A 53 10.78 -17.24 -60.36
CA ARG A 53 10.26 -15.88 -60.24
C ARG A 53 8.80 -15.92 -59.75
N ARG A 54 8.51 -15.52 -58.51
CA ARG A 54 7.14 -15.16 -58.07
C ARG A 54 7.14 -13.97 -57.11
N ARG A 55 6.49 -12.90 -57.56
CA ARG A 55 6.14 -11.70 -56.79
C ARG A 55 5.42 -12.10 -55.50
N HIS A 56 5.89 -11.65 -54.35
CA HIS A 56 5.15 -11.67 -53.09
C HIS A 56 5.22 -10.27 -52.47
N GLY A 57 4.05 -9.78 -52.08
CA GLY A 57 3.87 -8.48 -51.46
C GLY A 57 4.66 -8.37 -50.16
N LEU A 58 5.12 -7.16 -49.88
CA LEU A 58 5.81 -6.79 -48.67
C LEU A 58 4.81 -6.84 -47.50
N VAL A 59 4.78 -7.97 -46.78
CA VAL A 59 4.23 -8.02 -45.43
C VAL A 59 5.28 -7.43 -44.51
N VAL A 60 5.03 -6.23 -44.00
CA VAL A 60 5.84 -5.65 -42.92
C VAL A 60 5.54 -6.47 -41.67
N THR A 61 6.39 -7.44 -41.37
CA THR A 61 6.36 -8.19 -40.12
C THR A 61 6.75 -7.23 -39.00
N ALA A 62 5.76 -6.78 -38.22
CA ALA A 62 6.01 -6.13 -36.94
C ALA A 62 6.78 -7.10 -36.05
N VAL A 63 8.01 -6.73 -35.69
CA VAL A 63 8.84 -7.47 -34.73
C VAL A 63 8.16 -7.33 -33.36
N GLY A 64 7.38 -8.34 -32.98
CA GLY A 64 6.91 -8.52 -31.61
C GLY A 64 8.08 -9.00 -30.76
N ILE A 65 8.73 -8.08 -30.04
CA ILE A 65 9.67 -8.45 -28.98
C ILE A 65 8.84 -8.88 -27.77
N LEU A 66 8.64 -10.18 -27.65
CA LEU A 66 8.19 -10.86 -26.44
C LEU A 66 9.31 -10.76 -25.40
N VAL A 67 9.18 -9.84 -24.43
CA VAL A 67 9.96 -9.93 -23.20
C VAL A 67 9.18 -10.82 -22.24
N ALA A 68 9.64 -12.07 -22.11
CA ALA A 68 9.21 -12.98 -21.06
C ALA A 68 9.67 -12.42 -19.71
N GLY A 69 8.73 -11.80 -18.99
CA GLY A 69 8.89 -11.32 -17.62
C GLY A 69 8.06 -12.16 -16.65
N SER A 70 8.70 -12.57 -15.56
CA SER A 70 8.24 -13.49 -14.52
C SER A 70 6.86 -13.17 -13.92
N LEU A 71 6.11 -14.23 -13.62
CA LEU A 71 4.70 -14.25 -13.26
C LEU A 71 4.39 -13.56 -11.91
N ALA A 72 3.82 -12.36 -11.99
CA ALA A 72 2.88 -11.80 -11.01
C ALA A 72 1.46 -11.70 -11.63
N GLY A 73 0.98 -12.82 -12.19
CA GLY A 73 -0.07 -12.84 -13.23
C GLY A 73 -1.54 -12.65 -12.80
N GLY A 74 -1.84 -12.35 -11.53
CA GLY A 74 -3.23 -12.39 -11.05
C GLY A 74 -4.11 -11.17 -11.39
N VAL A 75 -3.50 -9.97 -11.39
CA VAL A 75 -4.18 -8.69 -11.71
C VAL A 75 -3.78 -8.20 -13.09
N TYR A 76 -2.53 -8.48 -13.49
CA TYR A 76 -1.95 -8.03 -14.76
C TYR A 76 -2.71 -8.53 -16.00
N ALA A 77 -3.20 -9.76 -15.97
CA ALA A 77 -3.92 -10.34 -17.11
C ALA A 77 -5.36 -9.81 -17.28
N ALA A 78 -5.95 -9.20 -16.25
CA ALA A 78 -7.35 -8.76 -16.28
C ALA A 78 -7.54 -7.33 -16.82
N LEU A 79 -6.50 -6.48 -16.79
CA LEU A 79 -6.58 -5.09 -17.24
C LEU A 79 -6.23 -4.88 -18.71
N THR A 80 -5.87 -5.95 -19.43
CA THR A 80 -5.67 -5.93 -20.89
C THR A 80 -6.92 -6.47 -21.57
N VAL A 81 -7.97 -5.65 -21.64
CA VAL A 81 -9.13 -5.95 -22.51
C VAL A 81 -8.73 -5.63 -23.95
N LYS A 82 -8.97 -6.59 -24.84
CA LYS A 82 -8.71 -6.51 -26.28
C LYS A 82 -9.84 -5.70 -26.93
N ASP A 83 -9.51 -4.65 -27.68
CA ASP A 83 -10.48 -3.76 -28.34
C ASP A 83 -11.43 -4.51 -29.30
N PRO A 84 -12.75 -4.25 -29.26
CA PRO A 84 -13.62 -4.41 -30.42
C PRO A 84 -13.65 -3.10 -31.24
N GLU A 85 -13.45 -3.26 -32.55
CA GLU A 85 -13.46 -2.25 -33.61
C GLU A 85 -14.75 -1.36 -33.62
N PRO A 86 -14.69 -0.05 -33.93
CA PRO A 86 -15.83 0.85 -33.76
C PRO A 86 -16.76 0.86 -34.99
N ALA A 87 -18.05 0.59 -34.76
CA ALA A 87 -19.10 0.94 -35.71
C ALA A 87 -19.56 2.39 -35.48
N ARG A 88 -19.41 3.24 -36.51
CA ARG A 88 -20.11 4.54 -36.62
C ARG A 88 -21.61 4.31 -36.85
N LYS A 89 -22.46 5.13 -36.23
CA LYS A 89 -23.50 5.94 -36.92
C LYS A 89 -24.24 6.90 -35.97
N ASP A 90 -24.23 8.15 -36.41
CA ASP A 90 -25.26 9.21 -36.42
C ASP A 90 -25.86 9.79 -35.12
N ALA A 91 -25.87 11.12 -35.14
CA ALA A 91 -26.26 12.05 -34.08
C ALA A 91 -27.77 12.31 -34.06
N ALA A 92 -28.31 12.63 -32.88
CA ALA A 92 -29.40 13.58 -32.72
C ALA A 92 -29.37 14.15 -31.28
N ALA A 93 -29.33 15.48 -31.20
CA ALA A 93 -29.43 16.25 -29.97
C ALA A 93 -30.88 16.33 -29.49
N SER A 94 -31.11 16.19 -28.19
CA SER A 94 -32.36 16.60 -27.54
C SER A 94 -32.09 17.00 -26.09
N THR A 95 -32.24 18.28 -25.81
CA THR A 95 -32.35 18.89 -24.48
C THR A 95 -33.73 18.59 -23.89
N PRO A 96 -33.84 18.34 -22.57
CA PRO A 96 -35.08 18.62 -21.84
C PRO A 96 -34.89 19.74 -20.81
N GLY A 97 -35.83 20.69 -20.83
CA GLY A 97 -36.02 21.71 -19.78
C GLY A 97 -36.63 21.14 -18.50
N PRO A 98 -36.80 21.97 -17.46
CA PRO A 98 -36.96 21.53 -16.08
C PRO A 98 -38.41 21.19 -15.72
N ASP A 99 -38.61 20.16 -14.90
CA ASP A 99 -39.88 19.95 -14.18
C ASP A 99 -39.58 19.51 -12.72
N PRO A 100 -40.42 19.90 -11.73
CA PRO A 100 -40.02 20.01 -10.32
C PRO A 100 -40.46 18.83 -9.43
N LEU A 101 -39.85 18.79 -8.24
CA LEU A 101 -40.20 18.02 -7.03
C LEU A 101 -39.97 16.50 -7.04
N ARG A 102 -38.83 16.07 -6.45
CA ARG A 102 -38.75 14.85 -5.63
C ARG A 102 -37.77 15.03 -4.46
N ASN A 103 -38.29 14.92 -3.24
CA ASN A 103 -37.51 14.77 -2.01
C ASN A 103 -36.70 13.46 -2.03
N GLY A 104 -35.37 13.57 -1.98
CA GLY A 104 -34.42 12.47 -1.82
C GLY A 104 -33.15 12.96 -1.08
N PRO A 105 -32.36 12.07 -0.46
CA PRO A 105 -31.30 12.48 0.46
C PRO A 105 -30.10 13.09 -0.26
N VAL A 106 -29.72 14.28 0.22
CA VAL A 106 -28.49 15.09 -0.03
C VAL A 106 -28.11 15.32 -1.50
N THR A 107 -28.57 16.47 -2.00
CA THR A 107 -28.04 17.17 -3.17
C THR A 107 -26.56 17.48 -3.04
N ASN A 108 -25.82 17.18 -4.12
CA ASN A 108 -24.52 17.75 -4.41
C ASN A 108 -24.59 19.29 -4.43
N LEU A 109 -23.61 19.94 -3.80
CA LEU A 109 -23.21 21.28 -4.21
C LEU A 109 -22.20 21.12 -5.33
N ASP A 110 -22.60 21.53 -6.53
CA ASP A 110 -21.67 21.78 -7.60
C ASP A 110 -20.64 22.86 -7.17
N THR A 111 -19.37 22.49 -7.32
CA THR A 111 -18.27 23.37 -7.76
C THR A 111 -17.80 24.49 -6.82
N ALA A 112 -17.01 24.11 -5.81
CA ALA A 112 -15.69 24.73 -5.69
C ALA A 112 -14.70 23.82 -6.43
N ALA A 113 -14.48 24.10 -7.72
CA ALA A 113 -13.50 23.37 -8.52
C ALA A 113 -12.13 23.48 -7.83
N GLY A 114 -11.69 22.40 -7.17
CA GLY A 114 -10.36 22.27 -6.57
C GLY A 114 -10.32 21.95 -5.08
N GLN A 115 -11.41 22.05 -4.32
CA GLN A 115 -11.35 21.74 -2.88
C GLN A 115 -11.72 20.28 -2.60
N VAL A 116 -10.69 19.47 -2.29
CA VAL A 116 -10.84 18.07 -1.87
C VAL A 116 -11.55 18.03 -0.51
N ALA A 117 -12.55 17.16 -0.37
CA ALA A 117 -13.23 16.97 0.90
C ALA A 117 -12.23 16.53 2.00
N PRO A 118 -12.40 17.01 3.25
CA PRO A 118 -11.52 16.62 4.34
C PRO A 118 -11.59 15.11 4.58
N LEU A 119 -10.43 14.49 4.87
CA LEU A 119 -10.35 13.08 5.23
C LEU A 119 -11.11 12.85 6.54
N ARG A 120 -12.24 12.15 6.47
CA ARG A 120 -13.06 11.80 7.65
C ARG A 120 -12.55 10.54 8.36
N ARG A 121 -12.20 9.52 7.58
CA ARG A 121 -11.67 8.23 8.05
C ARG A 121 -10.87 7.56 6.95
N VAL A 122 -10.00 6.62 7.32
CA VAL A 122 -9.35 5.68 6.40
C VAL A 122 -10.20 4.40 6.31
N VAL A 123 -10.31 3.85 5.11
CA VAL A 123 -11.08 2.65 4.74
C VAL A 123 -10.09 1.68 4.06
N PRO A 124 -9.32 0.90 4.82
CA PRO A 124 -8.33 0.00 4.25
C PRO A 124 -9.04 -1.11 3.44
N PRO A 125 -8.70 -1.32 2.16
CA PRO A 125 -9.32 -2.38 1.38
C PRO A 125 -8.78 -3.75 1.82
N ASP A 126 -9.68 -4.73 1.92
CA ASP A 126 -9.34 -6.13 2.21
C ASP A 126 -9.29 -6.97 0.93
N VAL A 127 -10.09 -6.58 -0.08
CA VAL A 127 -10.17 -7.25 -1.37
C VAL A 127 -10.14 -6.20 -2.48
N LEU A 128 -9.34 -6.48 -3.51
CA LEU A 128 -9.43 -5.83 -4.82
C LEU A 128 -9.95 -6.87 -5.81
N ALA A 129 -11.00 -6.55 -6.56
CA ALA A 129 -11.48 -7.39 -7.63
C ALA A 129 -11.61 -6.59 -8.93
N VAL A 130 -11.32 -7.26 -10.05
CA VAL A 130 -11.40 -6.71 -11.40
C VAL A 130 -12.40 -7.56 -12.17
N GLY A 131 -13.42 -6.94 -12.73
CA GLY A 131 -14.41 -7.59 -13.57
C GLY A 131 -13.80 -7.98 -14.93
N GLY A 132 -14.33 -9.04 -15.55
CA GLY A 132 -14.07 -9.31 -16.97
C GLY A 132 -14.79 -8.30 -17.89
N THR A 133 -15.79 -7.61 -17.35
CA THR A 133 -16.57 -6.53 -17.94
C THR A 133 -16.90 -5.51 -16.86
N THR A 134 -17.50 -4.37 -17.24
CA THR A 134 -18.02 -3.36 -16.30
C THR A 134 -18.88 -3.99 -15.21
N ILE A 135 -18.57 -3.66 -13.96
CA ILE A 135 -19.27 -4.14 -12.78
C ILE A 135 -20.54 -3.31 -12.60
N THR A 136 -21.69 -3.96 -12.64
CA THR A 136 -22.99 -3.29 -12.53
C THR A 136 -23.27 -2.81 -11.11
N GLY A 137 -24.07 -1.75 -10.96
CA GLY A 137 -24.53 -1.29 -9.65
C GLY A 137 -25.28 -2.36 -8.85
N ALA A 138 -25.95 -3.30 -9.52
CA ALA A 138 -26.57 -4.46 -8.90
C ALA A 138 -25.53 -5.43 -8.30
N GLN A 139 -24.40 -5.65 -8.98
CA GLN A 139 -23.29 -6.45 -8.44
C GLN A 139 -22.62 -5.75 -7.26
N VAL A 140 -22.36 -4.43 -7.35
CA VAL A 140 -21.83 -3.64 -6.23
C VAL A 140 -22.74 -3.74 -5.01
N ALA A 141 -24.06 -3.58 -5.20
CA ALA A 141 -25.04 -3.72 -4.12
C ALA A 141 -25.09 -5.14 -3.53
N LYS A 142 -24.88 -6.18 -4.34
CA LYS A 142 -24.77 -7.57 -3.83
C LYS A 142 -23.50 -7.77 -3.01
N ILE A 143 -22.37 -7.21 -3.45
CA ILE A 143 -21.11 -7.26 -2.70
C ILE A 143 -21.27 -6.57 -1.33
N GLY A 144 -21.93 -5.42 -1.28
CA GLY A 144 -22.22 -4.71 -0.03
C GLY A 144 -23.11 -5.46 0.96
N ARG A 145 -23.82 -6.51 0.53
CA ARG A 145 -24.64 -7.37 1.40
C ARG A 145 -23.90 -8.61 1.91
N ILE A 146 -22.65 -8.83 1.49
CA ILE A 146 -21.81 -9.90 2.05
C ILE A 146 -21.58 -9.59 3.55
N GLY A 147 -21.68 -10.61 4.40
CA GLY A 147 -21.45 -10.45 5.83
C GLY A 147 -20.08 -9.81 6.12
N HIS A 148 -20.07 -8.88 7.09
CA HIS A 148 -18.91 -8.08 7.51
C HIS A 148 -18.37 -7.05 6.51
N VAL A 149 -18.87 -7.00 5.27
CA VAL A 149 -18.58 -5.87 4.37
C VAL A 149 -19.17 -4.59 4.95
N LYS A 150 -18.35 -3.54 5.02
CA LYS A 150 -18.71 -2.22 5.54
C LYS A 150 -18.77 -1.17 4.46
N ASP A 151 -17.75 -1.15 3.60
CA ASP A 151 -17.65 -0.20 2.50
C ASP A 151 -17.29 -0.94 1.21
N VAL A 152 -17.83 -0.45 0.09
CA VAL A 152 -17.54 -0.94 -1.26
C VAL A 152 -17.42 0.26 -2.18
N ILE A 153 -16.42 0.28 -3.05
CA ILE A 153 -16.30 1.29 -4.10
C ILE A 153 -15.98 0.62 -5.43
N ALA A 154 -16.73 0.98 -6.46
CA ALA A 154 -16.37 0.69 -7.84
C ALA A 154 -15.51 1.83 -8.40
N VAL A 155 -14.49 1.47 -9.18
CA VAL A 155 -13.55 2.41 -9.77
C VAL A 155 -13.31 2.11 -11.23
N ALA A 156 -13.16 3.17 -12.00
CA ALA A 156 -12.73 3.09 -13.38
C ALA A 156 -11.24 2.75 -13.46
N GLY A 157 -10.85 2.00 -14.47
CA GLY A 157 -9.47 1.56 -14.60
C GLY A 157 -9.10 1.00 -15.97
N GLY A 158 -7.81 0.77 -16.15
CA GLY A 158 -7.27 0.22 -17.39
C GLY A 158 -5.76 0.41 -17.48
N ALA A 159 -5.18 -0.12 -18.54
CA ALA A 159 -3.76 0.07 -18.85
C ALA A 159 -3.55 1.31 -19.74
N VAL A 160 -2.55 2.10 -19.43
CA VAL A 160 -2.06 3.23 -20.26
C VAL A 160 -0.55 3.11 -20.41
N GLN A 161 0.06 3.84 -21.35
CA GLN A 161 1.52 3.95 -21.42
C GLN A 161 2.00 5.28 -20.86
N LEU A 162 3.03 5.21 -20.02
CA LEU A 162 3.75 6.34 -19.47
C LEU A 162 5.24 6.10 -19.71
N GLN A 163 5.94 7.04 -20.35
CA GLN A 163 7.35 6.87 -20.71
C GLN A 163 7.62 5.58 -21.52
N GLY A 164 6.71 5.23 -22.43
CA GLY A 164 6.81 4.01 -23.25
C GLY A 164 6.63 2.70 -22.49
N ARG A 165 6.27 2.75 -21.20
CA ARG A 165 6.00 1.57 -20.38
C ARG A 165 4.53 1.52 -20.02
N GLN A 166 3.95 0.33 -20.11
CA GLN A 166 2.57 0.10 -19.71
C GLN A 166 2.46 0.18 -18.18
N VAL A 167 1.51 0.97 -17.70
CA VAL A 167 1.17 1.15 -16.29
C VAL A 167 -0.33 0.96 -16.10
N ASN A 168 -0.73 0.43 -14.95
CA ASN A 168 -2.16 0.29 -14.64
C ASN A 168 -2.65 1.53 -13.90
N ALA A 169 -3.71 2.14 -14.42
CA ALA A 169 -4.28 3.37 -13.90
C ALA A 169 -5.68 3.15 -13.34
N PHE A 170 -5.99 3.83 -12.23
CA PHE A 170 -7.36 4.05 -11.78
C PHE A 170 -7.76 5.50 -11.96
N ALA A 171 -9.00 5.71 -12.40
CA ALA A 171 -9.63 7.02 -12.45
C ALA A 171 -10.61 7.15 -11.29
N VAL A 172 -10.36 8.15 -10.44
CA VAL A 172 -11.00 8.22 -9.13
C VAL A 172 -11.52 9.62 -8.82
N ASP A 173 -12.49 9.68 -7.93
CA ASP A 173 -12.84 10.92 -7.25
C ASP A 173 -11.87 11.11 -6.07
N PRO A 174 -11.09 12.21 -6.00
CA PRO A 174 -10.09 12.41 -4.96
C PRO A 174 -10.70 12.53 -3.56
N SER A 175 -11.91 13.08 -3.43
CA SER A 175 -12.59 13.25 -2.14
C SER A 175 -13.06 11.90 -1.59
N VAL A 176 -13.48 10.99 -2.46
CA VAL A 176 -13.99 9.66 -2.07
C VAL A 176 -12.83 8.67 -1.90
N PHE A 177 -11.94 8.59 -2.89
CA PHE A 177 -10.94 7.54 -2.98
C PHE A 177 -9.76 7.72 -2.02
N ARG A 178 -9.50 8.95 -1.58
CA ARG A 178 -8.47 9.28 -0.59
C ARG A 178 -8.50 8.38 0.64
N SER A 179 -9.70 8.05 1.12
CA SER A 179 -9.90 7.17 2.27
C SER A 179 -9.43 5.73 2.03
N TRP A 180 -9.35 5.27 0.79
CA TRP A 180 -9.01 3.89 0.41
C TRP A 180 -7.50 3.63 0.26
N THR A 181 -6.68 4.63 0.53
CA THR A 181 -5.21 4.53 0.46
C THR A 181 -4.57 4.41 1.84
N PRO A 182 -3.31 3.95 1.94
CA PRO A 182 -2.58 3.91 3.21
C PRO A 182 -2.59 5.27 3.92
N PRO A 183 -2.61 5.31 5.26
CA PRO A 183 -2.71 6.55 6.03
C PRO A 183 -1.71 7.64 5.63
N GLY A 184 -0.47 7.27 5.28
CA GLY A 184 0.55 8.21 4.80
C GLY A 184 0.10 8.96 3.54
N THR A 185 -0.34 8.23 2.51
CA THR A 185 -0.87 8.83 1.27
C THR A 185 -2.22 9.51 1.51
N ALA A 186 -3.09 8.90 2.31
CA ALA A 186 -4.39 9.46 2.65
C ALA A 186 -4.26 10.81 3.38
N LYS A 187 -3.21 11.10 4.17
CA LYS A 187 -3.08 12.39 4.87
C LYS A 187 -2.48 13.52 4.01
N ARG A 188 -1.85 13.19 2.88
CA ARG A 188 -1.17 14.15 1.99
C ARG A 188 -2.12 14.95 1.12
N THR A 189 -2.69 16.00 1.70
CA THR A 189 -3.67 16.88 1.03
C THR A 189 -3.15 17.44 -0.29
N GLU A 190 -1.84 17.68 -0.41
CA GLU A 190 -1.21 18.15 -1.65
C GLU A 190 -1.33 17.14 -2.81
N LEU A 191 -1.25 15.84 -2.55
CA LEU A 191 -1.43 14.81 -3.59
C LEU A 191 -2.86 14.80 -4.13
N TRP A 192 -3.83 14.87 -3.22
CA TRP A 192 -5.24 14.83 -3.59
C TRP A 192 -5.70 16.13 -4.25
N THR A 193 -5.13 17.26 -3.84
CA THR A 193 -5.40 18.57 -4.49
C THR A 193 -4.82 18.58 -5.91
N ALA A 194 -3.63 18.00 -6.11
CA ALA A 194 -3.08 17.83 -7.44
C ALA A 194 -3.98 16.95 -8.32
N LEU A 195 -4.46 15.82 -7.79
CA LEU A 195 -5.40 14.93 -8.49
C LEU A 195 -6.73 15.61 -8.83
N ALA A 196 -7.25 16.45 -7.93
CA ALA A 196 -8.44 17.28 -8.17
C ALA A 196 -8.21 18.38 -9.23
N SER A 197 -6.94 18.75 -9.46
CA SER A 197 -6.52 19.72 -10.47
C SER A 197 -6.10 19.04 -11.79
N ASP A 198 -6.62 17.84 -12.05
CA ASP A 198 -6.35 17.02 -13.24
C ASP A 198 -4.85 16.63 -13.44
N GLN A 199 -4.01 16.78 -12.40
CA GLN A 199 -2.67 16.20 -12.37
C GLN A 199 -2.78 14.70 -12.02
N PHE A 200 -1.76 13.92 -12.38
CA PHE A 200 -1.74 12.50 -12.00
C PHE A 200 -0.85 12.24 -10.78
N VAL A 201 -1.16 11.17 -10.05
CA VAL A 201 -0.34 10.67 -8.93
C VAL A 201 0.11 9.27 -9.28
N VAL A 202 1.33 8.88 -8.91
CA VAL A 202 1.84 7.52 -9.16
C VAL A 202 2.22 6.80 -7.88
N SER A 203 2.34 5.47 -7.96
CA SER A 203 2.99 4.69 -6.94
C SER A 203 4.46 5.12 -6.81
N ALA A 204 5.01 5.07 -5.59
CA ALA A 204 6.42 5.39 -5.38
C ALA A 204 7.35 4.48 -6.22
N THR A 205 7.03 3.17 -6.31
CA THR A 205 7.69 2.24 -7.23
C THR A 205 7.69 2.71 -8.69
N ALA A 206 6.54 3.16 -9.20
CA ALA A 206 6.44 3.61 -10.59
C ALA A 206 7.20 4.92 -10.81
N ALA A 207 7.20 5.85 -9.85
CA ALA A 207 8.01 7.06 -9.91
C ALA A 207 9.50 6.73 -10.06
N ASP A 208 10.02 5.82 -9.23
CA ASP A 208 11.43 5.44 -9.23
C ASP A 208 11.81 4.69 -10.52
N GLN A 209 11.01 3.70 -10.92
CA GLN A 209 11.30 2.87 -12.09
C GLN A 209 11.19 3.61 -13.42
N LEU A 210 10.35 4.65 -13.48
CA LEU A 210 10.13 5.48 -14.66
C LEU A 210 10.89 6.80 -14.58
N GLN A 211 11.65 7.03 -13.50
CA GLN A 211 12.44 8.25 -13.24
C GLN A 211 11.61 9.53 -13.39
N LEU A 212 10.40 9.53 -12.82
CA LEU A 212 9.47 10.64 -12.96
C LEU A 212 9.79 11.75 -11.96
N SER A 213 9.63 12.99 -12.42
CA SER A 213 9.91 14.20 -11.66
C SER A 213 8.62 14.97 -11.41
N ARG A 214 8.35 15.31 -10.15
CA ARG A 214 7.16 16.09 -9.78
C ARG A 214 7.15 17.44 -10.52
N GLY A 215 5.98 17.86 -10.99
CA GLY A 215 5.79 19.11 -11.72
C GLY A 215 6.11 19.04 -13.22
N PHE A 216 6.72 17.95 -13.70
CA PHE A 216 6.94 17.75 -15.14
C PHE A 216 5.67 17.25 -15.83
N GLN A 217 5.54 17.61 -17.11
CA GLN A 217 4.48 17.12 -17.98
C GLN A 217 4.92 15.84 -18.70
N TYR A 218 4.00 14.88 -18.76
CA TYR A 218 4.23 13.58 -19.37
C TYR A 218 3.09 13.26 -20.34
N PRO A 219 3.39 12.85 -21.58
CA PRO A 219 2.39 12.29 -22.48
C PRO A 219 1.96 10.93 -21.93
N VAL A 220 0.66 10.77 -21.68
CA VAL A 220 0.07 9.51 -21.24
C VAL A 220 -0.72 8.92 -22.39
N VAL A 221 -0.28 7.79 -22.92
CA VAL A 221 -0.90 7.17 -24.09
C VAL A 221 -2.01 6.21 -23.63
N GLY A 222 -3.26 6.58 -23.89
CA GLY A 222 -4.43 5.70 -23.80
C GLY A 222 -5.22 5.77 -25.10
N ARG A 223 -6.55 5.91 -25.01
CA ARG A 223 -7.41 6.24 -26.15
C ARG A 223 -7.06 7.60 -26.78
N THR A 224 -6.68 8.56 -25.93
CA THR A 224 -6.08 9.83 -26.32
C THR A 224 -4.70 9.95 -25.70
N VAL A 225 -3.96 11.02 -26.03
CA VAL A 225 -2.60 11.26 -25.52
C VAL A 225 -2.52 12.60 -24.79
N PRO A 226 -3.19 12.76 -23.63
CA PRO A 226 -3.07 14.00 -22.85
C PRO A 226 -1.66 14.16 -22.29
N ASN A 227 -1.21 15.43 -22.22
CA ASN A 227 -0.02 15.80 -21.45
C ASN A 227 -0.46 16.13 -20.02
N LEU A 228 -0.15 15.24 -19.08
CA LEU A 228 -0.53 15.40 -17.67
C LEU A 228 0.69 15.79 -16.84
N VAL A 229 0.50 16.68 -15.86
CA VAL A 229 1.54 17.04 -14.88
C VAL A 229 1.59 15.98 -13.79
N LEU A 230 2.78 15.54 -13.38
CA LEU A 230 2.93 14.69 -12.21
C LEU A 230 2.75 15.53 -10.92
N GLY A 231 1.65 15.29 -10.21
CA GLY A 231 1.34 15.95 -8.94
C GLY A 231 2.17 15.43 -7.76
N GLY A 232 2.57 14.17 -7.81
CA GLY A 232 3.48 13.55 -6.85
C GLY A 232 3.35 12.03 -6.83
N SER A 233 4.06 11.40 -5.90
CA SER A 233 4.06 9.95 -5.71
C SER A 233 3.80 9.57 -4.25
N GLY A 234 3.30 8.35 -4.04
CA GLY A 234 3.06 7.79 -2.71
C GLY A 234 2.66 6.31 -2.77
N SER A 235 2.62 5.65 -1.61
CA SER A 235 2.13 4.26 -1.55
C SER A 235 0.63 4.24 -1.83
N LEU A 236 0.19 3.54 -2.87
CA LEU A 236 -1.23 3.45 -3.21
C LEU A 236 -1.95 2.34 -2.41
N GLY A 237 -1.20 1.42 -1.79
CA GLY A 237 -1.76 0.29 -1.03
C GLY A 237 -2.55 -0.71 -1.87
N LEU A 238 -2.37 -0.67 -3.20
CA LEU A 238 -3.11 -1.49 -4.17
C LEU A 238 -2.11 -2.22 -5.08
N PRO A 239 -2.10 -3.57 -5.07
CA PRO A 239 -1.14 -4.34 -5.83
C PRO A 239 -1.39 -4.18 -7.33
N GLY A 240 -0.32 -3.88 -8.07
CA GLY A 240 -0.36 -3.76 -9.51
C GLY A 240 -1.05 -2.49 -10.03
N ILE A 241 -1.36 -1.52 -9.18
CA ILE A 241 -1.85 -0.19 -9.58
C ILE A 241 -0.71 0.82 -9.44
N ASP A 242 -0.42 1.51 -10.53
CA ASP A 242 0.76 2.37 -10.65
C ASP A 242 0.41 3.85 -10.73
N MET A 243 -0.82 4.18 -11.14
CA MET A 243 -1.23 5.54 -11.46
C MET A 243 -2.66 5.81 -10.99
N LEU A 244 -2.88 6.99 -10.40
CA LEU A 244 -4.18 7.57 -10.15
C LEU A 244 -4.36 8.81 -11.02
N VAL A 245 -5.52 8.92 -11.63
CA VAL A 245 -5.96 10.11 -12.39
C VAL A 245 -7.34 10.56 -11.92
N SER A 246 -7.70 11.80 -12.24
CA SER A 246 -9.09 12.25 -12.07
C SER A 246 -10.03 11.46 -12.97
N LYS A 247 -11.32 11.40 -12.62
CA LYS A 247 -12.36 10.81 -13.49
C LYS A 247 -12.34 11.41 -14.89
N ARG A 248 -12.19 12.73 -15.02
CA ARG A 248 -12.11 13.44 -16.30
C ARG A 248 -10.95 12.92 -17.16
N SER A 249 -9.74 12.90 -16.60
CA SER A 249 -8.55 12.41 -17.32
C SER A 249 -8.68 10.92 -17.67
N GLY A 250 -9.26 10.12 -16.78
CA GLY A 250 -9.57 8.72 -17.04
C GLY A 250 -10.48 8.51 -18.24
N THR A 251 -11.60 9.24 -18.31
CA THR A 251 -12.53 9.18 -19.45
C THR A 251 -11.84 9.58 -20.75
N ALA A 252 -11.01 10.64 -20.73
CA ALA A 252 -10.26 11.07 -21.92
C ALA A 252 -9.28 9.99 -22.41
N MET A 253 -8.61 9.30 -21.49
CA MET A 253 -7.71 8.20 -21.80
C MET A 253 -8.43 6.88 -22.11
N GLY A 254 -9.76 6.83 -22.01
CA GLY A 254 -10.55 5.64 -22.30
C GLY A 254 -10.47 4.56 -21.23
N LEU A 255 -10.24 4.93 -19.96
CA LEU A 255 -10.37 3.98 -18.86
C LEU A 255 -11.83 3.48 -18.79
N VAL A 256 -12.00 2.20 -18.47
CA VAL A 256 -13.31 1.55 -18.44
C VAL A 256 -13.95 1.82 -17.09
N ASP A 257 -15.15 2.40 -17.10
CA ASP A 257 -15.91 2.68 -15.89
C ASP A 257 -16.27 1.40 -15.13
N ASP A 258 -16.22 1.50 -13.80
CA ASP A 258 -16.57 0.44 -12.85
C ASP A 258 -15.97 -0.93 -13.17
N ILE A 259 -14.75 -0.98 -13.73
CA ILE A 259 -14.08 -2.24 -14.08
C ILE A 259 -13.48 -2.94 -12.86
N ALA A 260 -13.20 -2.22 -11.78
CA ALA A 260 -12.68 -2.78 -10.54
C ALA A 260 -13.51 -2.36 -9.34
N VAL A 261 -13.44 -3.17 -8.28
CA VAL A 261 -14.12 -2.93 -7.00
C VAL A 261 -13.15 -3.17 -5.85
N LEU A 262 -13.12 -2.22 -4.91
CA LEU A 262 -12.45 -2.37 -3.62
C LEU A 262 -13.51 -2.66 -2.55
N VAL A 263 -13.19 -3.58 -1.65
CA VAL A 263 -14.10 -4.02 -0.59
C VAL A 263 -13.37 -3.92 0.74
N ASN A 264 -13.98 -3.20 1.68
CA ASN A 264 -13.60 -3.20 3.09
C ASN A 264 -14.58 -4.09 3.86
N ALA A 265 -14.05 -5.13 4.49
CA ALA A 265 -14.75 -6.15 5.24
C ALA A 265 -14.02 -6.49 6.56
N PRO A 266 -13.87 -5.52 7.48
CA PRO A 266 -13.11 -5.70 8.71
C PRO A 266 -13.71 -6.83 9.56
N GLY A 267 -12.84 -7.74 10.00
CA GLY A 267 -13.22 -8.91 10.80
C GLY A 267 -13.73 -10.10 9.98
N ALA A 268 -13.86 -9.96 8.65
CA ALA A 268 -14.06 -11.11 7.76
C ALA A 268 -12.72 -11.79 7.43
N SER A 269 -12.77 -13.04 6.98
CA SER A 269 -11.63 -13.65 6.29
C SER A 269 -11.55 -13.08 4.86
N PRO A 270 -10.50 -12.34 4.49
CA PRO A 270 -10.42 -11.70 3.18
C PRO A 270 -10.46 -12.70 2.01
N GLY A 271 -9.88 -13.89 2.17
CA GLY A 271 -9.96 -14.95 1.16
C GLY A 271 -11.40 -15.46 0.94
N LYS A 272 -12.22 -15.53 2.00
CA LYS A 272 -13.65 -15.88 1.87
C LYS A 272 -14.41 -14.78 1.14
N VAL A 273 -14.18 -13.52 1.51
CA VAL A 273 -14.80 -12.36 0.86
C VAL A 273 -14.41 -12.31 -0.62
N ALA A 274 -13.12 -12.48 -0.95
CA ALA A 274 -12.65 -12.54 -2.34
C ALA A 274 -13.34 -13.65 -3.14
N GLY A 275 -13.51 -14.83 -2.54
CA GLY A 275 -14.26 -15.93 -3.16
C GLY A 275 -15.74 -15.60 -3.42
N GLN A 276 -16.40 -14.89 -2.51
CA GLN A 276 -17.78 -14.45 -2.69
C GLN A 276 -17.90 -13.33 -3.74
N VAL A 277 -17.00 -12.36 -3.71
CA VAL A 277 -16.93 -11.28 -4.71
C VAL A 277 -16.74 -11.88 -6.10
N LYS A 278 -15.77 -12.79 -6.29
CA LYS A 278 -15.55 -13.47 -7.58
C LYS A 278 -16.80 -14.19 -8.09
N LYS A 279 -17.56 -14.85 -7.21
CA LYS A 279 -18.84 -15.50 -7.59
C LYS A 279 -19.89 -14.49 -8.06
N ILE A 280 -19.96 -13.31 -7.44
CA ILE A 280 -20.90 -12.25 -7.83
C ILE A 280 -20.49 -11.60 -9.16
N LEU A 281 -19.19 -11.40 -9.37
CA LEU A 281 -18.67 -10.78 -10.59
C LEU A 281 -18.74 -11.72 -11.80
N GLY A 282 -18.67 -13.04 -11.59
CA GLY A 282 -18.85 -14.04 -12.64
C GLY A 282 -17.55 -14.40 -13.37
N ALA A 283 -17.70 -15.10 -14.50
CA ALA A 283 -16.58 -15.60 -15.30
C ALA A 283 -15.71 -14.45 -15.85
N GLY A 284 -14.40 -14.68 -15.96
CA GLY A 284 -13.45 -13.66 -16.41
C GLY A 284 -13.06 -12.63 -15.35
N SER A 285 -13.68 -12.64 -14.17
CA SER A 285 -13.28 -11.78 -13.05
C SER A 285 -12.10 -12.35 -12.25
N SER A 286 -11.30 -11.44 -11.70
CA SER A 286 -10.26 -11.72 -10.72
C SER A 286 -10.61 -11.07 -9.38
N ALA A 287 -10.30 -11.72 -8.27
CA ALA A 287 -10.45 -11.14 -6.94
C ALA A 287 -9.25 -11.57 -6.09
N VAL A 288 -8.51 -10.59 -5.57
CA VAL A 288 -7.31 -10.80 -4.78
C VAL A 288 -7.55 -10.42 -3.33
N ASN A 289 -7.03 -11.26 -2.43
CA ASN A 289 -6.95 -10.97 -1.01
C ASN A 289 -5.73 -10.07 -0.76
N LEU A 290 -5.97 -8.84 -0.31
CA LEU A 290 -4.91 -7.84 -0.10
C LEU A 290 -4.05 -8.10 1.13
N HIS A 291 -4.41 -9.07 1.96
CA HIS A 291 -3.65 -9.51 3.14
C HIS A 291 -2.73 -10.70 2.86
N GLU A 292 -2.67 -11.20 1.62
CA GLU A 292 -1.63 -12.18 1.26
C GLU A 292 -0.26 -11.51 1.25
N THR A 293 0.76 -12.18 1.80
CA THR A 293 2.12 -11.63 1.99
C THR A 293 2.75 -11.06 0.71
N LYS A 294 2.40 -11.58 -0.47
CA LYS A 294 2.88 -11.09 -1.79
C LYS A 294 2.25 -9.77 -2.25
N TYR A 295 1.10 -9.39 -1.68
CA TYR A 295 0.37 -8.16 -2.01
C TYR A 295 0.48 -7.11 -0.92
N GLN A 296 0.90 -7.52 0.27
CA GLN A 296 1.41 -6.57 1.23
C GLN A 296 2.68 -5.94 0.67
N PRO A 297 2.80 -4.59 0.71
CA PRO A 297 4.03 -3.95 0.26
C PRO A 297 5.20 -4.56 1.04
N SER A 298 6.17 -5.14 0.34
CA SER A 298 7.52 -5.20 0.88
C SER A 298 7.91 -3.75 1.11
N GLY A 299 7.92 -3.32 2.38
CA GLY A 299 8.02 -1.92 2.76
C GLY A 299 8.99 -1.17 1.87
N GLN A 300 8.51 -0.20 1.10
CA GLN A 300 9.42 0.74 0.48
C GLN A 300 10.05 1.54 1.63
N ASN A 301 11.37 1.50 1.70
CA ASN A 301 12.22 1.92 2.82
C ASN A 301 12.22 0.99 4.06
N GLY A 302 11.62 -0.21 3.98
CA GLY A 302 11.63 -1.16 5.09
C GLY A 302 10.56 -0.90 6.17
N HIS A 303 9.57 -0.02 5.94
CA HIS A 303 8.48 0.24 6.89
C HIS A 303 7.20 -0.56 6.57
N ALA A 304 6.50 -0.97 7.63
CA ALA A 304 5.30 -1.79 7.58
C ALA A 304 4.11 -1.19 6.80
N GLY A 305 3.45 -2.02 5.97
CA GLY A 305 2.31 -1.62 5.13
C GLY A 305 0.96 -1.53 5.84
N SER A 306 0.84 -2.01 7.08
CA SER A 306 -0.38 -1.99 7.88
C SER A 306 -0.06 -1.81 9.37
N TYR A 307 -1.05 -1.43 10.20
CA TYR A 307 -0.88 -1.38 11.66
C TYR A 307 -0.43 -2.73 12.23
N LEU A 308 -0.97 -3.85 11.71
CA LEU A 308 -0.57 -5.20 12.10
C LEU A 308 0.91 -5.45 11.81
N ASP A 309 1.35 -5.11 10.60
CA ASP A 309 2.75 -5.26 10.21
C ASP A 309 3.65 -4.32 11.01
N LEU A 310 3.14 -3.14 11.38
CA LEU A 310 3.87 -2.16 12.15
C LEU A 310 4.01 -2.59 13.61
N TYR A 311 2.99 -3.22 14.21
CA TYR A 311 3.11 -3.87 15.52
C TYR A 311 4.11 -5.02 15.46
N ARG A 312 4.07 -5.85 14.41
CA ARG A 312 5.00 -6.97 14.21
C ARG A 312 6.43 -6.48 14.08
N GLN A 313 6.65 -5.46 13.26
CA GLN A 313 7.94 -4.84 13.05
C GLN A 313 8.45 -4.16 14.32
N ALA A 314 7.64 -3.33 14.97
CA ALA A 314 8.06 -2.62 16.18
C ALA A 314 8.41 -3.58 17.32
N ALA A 315 7.70 -4.70 17.45
CA ALA A 315 8.01 -5.71 18.46
C ALA A 315 9.41 -6.31 18.32
N THR A 316 9.98 -6.39 17.11
CA THR A 316 11.34 -6.94 16.90
C THR A 316 12.43 -6.10 17.55
N THR A 317 12.16 -4.82 17.84
CA THR A 317 13.07 -3.93 18.55
C THR A 317 13.23 -4.26 20.04
N CYS A 318 12.35 -5.11 20.58
CA CYS A 318 12.41 -5.57 21.96
C CYS A 318 12.33 -7.10 22.03
N PRO A 319 13.46 -7.81 22.16
CA PRO A 319 13.47 -9.26 22.28
C PRO A 319 12.53 -9.76 23.39
N GLY A 320 11.61 -10.66 23.03
CA GLY A 320 10.61 -11.25 23.93
C GLY A 320 9.31 -10.47 24.07
N LEU A 321 9.20 -9.26 23.51
CA LEU A 321 7.92 -8.55 23.43
C LEU A 321 7.07 -9.11 22.28
N SER A 322 5.86 -9.57 22.58
CA SER A 322 4.92 -10.00 21.53
C SER A 322 4.28 -8.79 20.82
N TRP A 323 4.21 -8.85 19.49
CA TRP A 323 3.46 -7.87 18.69
C TRP A 323 1.98 -7.77 19.09
N THR A 324 1.41 -8.85 19.63
CA THR A 324 0.01 -8.87 20.09
C THR A 324 -0.22 -7.98 21.30
N VAL A 325 0.81 -7.71 22.11
CA VAL A 325 0.74 -6.75 23.23
C VAL A 325 0.65 -5.33 22.68
N LEU A 326 1.47 -4.98 21.68
CA LEU A 326 1.41 -3.68 21.01
C LEU A 326 0.06 -3.47 20.31
N ALA A 327 -0.43 -4.49 19.62
CA ALA A 327 -1.75 -4.45 18.98
C ALA A 327 -2.86 -4.24 20.02
N ALA A 328 -2.84 -4.97 21.14
CA ALA A 328 -3.81 -4.81 22.21
C ALA A 328 -3.80 -3.41 22.83
N ILE A 329 -2.62 -2.83 23.09
CA ILE A 329 -2.50 -1.45 23.57
C ILE A 329 -3.07 -0.48 22.53
N GLY A 330 -2.65 -0.57 21.27
CA GLY A 330 -3.16 0.31 20.22
C GLY A 330 -4.68 0.19 20.01
N GLN A 331 -5.26 -1.00 20.25
CA GLN A 331 -6.71 -1.19 20.23
C GLN A 331 -7.38 -0.47 21.41
N VAL A 332 -6.86 -0.63 22.63
CA VAL A 332 -7.46 -0.02 23.82
C VAL A 332 -7.34 1.50 23.79
N GLU A 333 -6.21 2.01 23.33
CA GLU A 333 -5.90 3.44 23.37
C GLU A 333 -6.68 4.23 22.30
N SER A 334 -6.72 3.74 21.07
CA SER A 334 -7.27 4.52 19.95
C SER A 334 -7.98 3.67 18.91
N ASP A 335 -8.23 2.39 19.22
CA ASP A 335 -8.83 1.44 18.28
C ASP A 335 -7.99 1.30 16.99
N HIS A 336 -6.67 1.22 17.16
CA HIS A 336 -5.62 1.23 16.12
C HIS A 336 -5.60 2.51 15.27
N GLY A 337 -5.65 3.66 15.94
CA GLY A 337 -5.62 4.97 15.30
C GLY A 337 -6.93 5.39 14.65
N ARG A 338 -8.04 4.71 14.95
CA ARG A 338 -9.40 5.14 14.57
C ARG A 338 -9.87 6.35 15.38
N ASN A 339 -9.37 6.52 16.60
CA ASN A 339 -9.59 7.70 17.44
C ASN A 339 -8.27 8.19 18.08
N PRO A 340 -7.32 8.76 17.31
CA PRO A 340 -6.00 9.18 17.81
C PRO A 340 -6.01 10.61 18.35
N GLY A 341 -7.19 11.20 18.55
CA GLY A 341 -7.35 12.59 18.94
C GLY A 341 -6.89 12.85 20.37
N ARG A 342 -6.82 14.13 20.73
CA ARG A 342 -6.47 14.54 22.11
C ARG A 342 -7.50 13.99 23.10
N SER A 343 -7.05 13.21 24.08
CA SER A 343 -7.91 12.78 25.18
C SER A 343 -8.17 13.92 26.18
N SER A 344 -9.14 13.75 27.08
CA SER A 344 -9.37 14.70 28.18
C SER A 344 -8.15 14.88 29.09
N ALA A 345 -7.29 13.87 29.19
CA ALA A 345 -6.03 13.94 29.93
C ALA A 345 -4.88 14.56 29.12
N GLY A 346 -5.09 14.87 27.83
CA GLY A 346 -4.08 15.46 26.95
C GLY A 346 -3.19 14.45 26.21
N ALA A 347 -3.52 13.16 26.25
CA ALA A 347 -2.83 12.13 25.50
C ALA A 347 -3.14 12.23 24.00
N LEU A 348 -2.18 11.88 23.15
CA LEU A 348 -2.23 12.12 21.70
C LEU A 348 -1.79 10.88 20.90
N GLY A 349 -2.34 10.76 19.70
CA GLY A 349 -1.84 9.85 18.69
C GLY A 349 -2.34 8.41 18.85
N PRO A 350 -1.95 7.51 17.95
CA PRO A 350 -2.50 6.16 17.88
C PRO A 350 -2.12 5.28 19.08
N MET A 351 -1.11 5.67 19.86
CA MET A 351 -0.74 5.01 21.11
C MET A 351 -1.04 5.86 22.35
N GLN A 352 -1.80 6.96 22.19
CA GLN A 352 -2.22 7.85 23.27
C GLN A 352 -1.10 8.22 24.24
N PHE A 353 0.02 8.71 23.70
CA PHE A 353 1.13 9.17 24.52
C PHE A 353 0.81 10.50 25.19
N MET A 354 1.20 10.63 26.45
CA MET A 354 1.34 11.95 27.07
C MET A 354 2.53 12.70 26.46
N PRO A 355 2.45 14.03 26.26
CA PRO A 355 3.56 14.81 25.71
C PRO A 355 4.89 14.65 26.47
N SER A 356 4.84 14.50 27.81
CA SER A 356 6.02 14.26 28.63
C SER A 356 6.64 12.89 28.36
N THR A 357 5.82 11.84 28.24
CA THR A 357 6.30 10.50 27.87
C THR A 357 6.87 10.50 26.44
N TRP A 358 6.24 11.23 25.52
CA TRP A 358 6.74 11.40 24.15
C TRP A 358 8.12 12.06 24.12
N ALA A 359 8.35 13.07 24.95
CA ALA A 359 9.65 13.74 25.03
C ALA A 359 10.81 12.79 25.40
N THR A 360 10.53 11.68 26.09
CA THR A 360 11.54 10.67 26.47
C THR A 360 11.59 9.48 25.50
N TYR A 361 10.42 9.01 25.05
CA TYR A 361 10.30 7.73 24.34
C TYR A 361 9.95 7.87 22.86
N GLY A 362 9.56 9.06 22.41
CA GLY A 362 9.34 9.36 21.00
C GLY A 362 10.57 8.96 20.17
N VAL A 363 10.30 8.39 18.99
CA VAL A 363 11.32 8.02 18.02
C VAL A 363 10.82 8.42 16.64
N ASP A 364 11.74 8.81 15.79
CA ASP A 364 11.54 8.88 14.34
C ASP A 364 11.67 7.45 13.81
N GLY A 365 10.54 6.77 13.68
CA GLY A 365 10.45 5.35 13.37
C GLY A 365 10.38 5.04 11.87
N ASP A 366 10.00 6.03 11.06
CA ASP A 366 10.10 5.97 9.59
C ASP A 366 11.31 6.72 8.98
N GLY A 367 12.13 7.36 9.81
CA GLY A 367 13.37 8.00 9.39
C GLY A 367 13.16 9.25 8.54
N ASP A 368 12.02 9.92 8.69
CA ASP A 368 11.67 11.13 7.93
C ASP A 368 12.31 12.42 8.48
N GLY A 369 13.07 12.30 9.58
CA GLY A 369 13.75 13.38 10.28
C GLY A 369 12.92 14.01 11.41
N LYS A 370 11.71 13.53 11.69
CA LYS A 370 10.81 14.11 12.69
C LYS A 370 10.05 13.03 13.48
N ALA A 371 10.29 12.97 14.78
CA ALA A 371 9.44 12.19 15.68
C ALA A 371 8.06 12.87 15.90
N ASP A 372 7.01 12.37 15.23
CA ASP A 372 5.65 12.89 15.30
C ASP A 372 4.70 11.96 16.10
N ILE A 373 4.19 12.45 17.22
CA ILE A 373 3.27 11.70 18.10
C ILE A 373 1.99 11.22 17.40
N MET A 374 1.57 11.92 16.33
CA MET A 374 0.38 11.59 15.54
C MET A 374 0.68 10.63 14.38
N ASN A 375 1.96 10.35 14.12
CA ASN A 375 2.40 9.41 13.10
C ASN A 375 2.46 7.99 13.69
N PRO A 376 1.69 7.01 13.18
CA PRO A 376 1.78 5.64 13.67
C PRO A 376 3.16 5.02 13.50
N TYR A 377 3.89 5.40 12.44
CA TYR A 377 5.24 4.91 12.17
C TYR A 377 6.24 5.32 13.25
N ASP A 378 5.95 6.36 14.02
CA ASP A 378 6.75 6.82 15.15
C ASP A 378 6.16 6.32 16.47
N ALA A 379 4.84 6.45 16.62
CA ALA A 379 4.16 6.17 17.87
C ALA A 379 4.18 4.68 18.25
N ILE A 380 4.10 3.77 17.28
CA ILE A 380 4.12 2.34 17.57
C ILE A 380 5.53 1.85 17.95
N PRO A 381 6.59 2.22 17.22
CA PRO A 381 7.97 2.00 17.69
C PRO A 381 8.27 2.69 19.03
N ALA A 382 7.76 3.89 19.28
CA ALA A 382 7.90 4.56 20.58
C ALA A 382 7.23 3.76 21.71
N ALA A 383 6.07 3.15 21.47
CA ALA A 383 5.41 2.27 22.42
C ALA A 383 6.21 0.98 22.68
N ALA A 384 6.80 0.39 21.65
CA ALA A 384 7.70 -0.75 21.81
C ALA A 384 8.92 -0.39 22.66
N LYS A 385 9.57 0.76 22.37
CA LYS A 385 10.68 1.29 23.16
C LYS A 385 10.29 1.53 24.62
N TYR A 386 9.13 2.15 24.86
CA TYR A 386 8.60 2.40 26.21
C TYR A 386 8.42 1.09 27.00
N LEU A 387 7.72 0.11 26.41
CA LEU A 387 7.48 -1.17 27.06
C LEU A 387 8.79 -1.94 27.30
N CYS A 388 9.73 -1.86 26.36
CA CYS A 388 11.03 -2.51 26.51
C CYS A 388 11.85 -1.93 27.66
N ALA A 389 11.88 -0.61 27.77
CA ALA A 389 12.54 0.09 28.88
C ALA A 389 11.93 -0.28 30.25
N ASN A 390 10.64 -0.63 30.28
CA ASN A 390 9.95 -1.11 31.47
C ASN A 390 10.01 -2.63 31.66
N GLY A 391 10.81 -3.35 30.86
CA GLY A 391 11.09 -4.78 31.05
C GLY A 391 10.10 -5.74 30.40
N ALA A 392 9.23 -5.27 29.49
CA ALA A 392 8.19 -6.11 28.88
C ALA A 392 8.74 -7.37 28.18
N GLY A 393 9.93 -7.28 27.57
CA GLY A 393 10.58 -8.41 26.88
C GLY A 393 10.90 -9.61 27.77
N LYS A 394 10.97 -9.43 29.10
CA LYS A 394 11.19 -10.52 30.06
C LYS A 394 9.93 -11.38 30.31
N GLY A 395 8.77 -10.97 29.79
CA GLY A 395 7.52 -11.67 29.99
C GLY A 395 7.05 -11.70 31.45
N GLY A 396 6.10 -12.59 31.74
CA GLY A 396 5.60 -12.86 33.10
C GLY A 396 5.27 -11.59 33.88
N GLN A 397 5.80 -11.48 35.09
CA GLN A 397 5.50 -10.33 35.95
C GLN A 397 6.19 -9.03 35.55
N SER A 398 7.22 -9.09 34.69
CA SER A 398 7.82 -7.89 34.12
C SER A 398 6.92 -7.30 33.02
N LEU A 399 6.29 -8.16 32.21
CA LEU A 399 5.30 -7.72 31.23
C LEU A 399 4.10 -7.04 31.89
N TYR A 400 3.59 -7.62 32.98
CA TYR A 400 2.51 -7.00 33.76
C TYR A 400 2.89 -5.59 34.22
N ARG A 401 4.06 -5.45 34.86
CA ARG A 401 4.55 -4.16 35.34
C ARG A 401 4.79 -3.15 34.22
N ALA A 402 5.27 -3.59 33.06
CA ALA A 402 5.47 -2.71 31.91
C ALA A 402 4.15 -2.17 31.34
N ILE A 403 3.11 -3.01 31.27
CA ILE A 403 1.77 -2.57 30.85
C ILE A 403 1.15 -1.66 31.91
N PHE A 404 1.36 -1.95 33.20
CA PHE A 404 0.91 -1.10 34.30
C PHE A 404 1.61 0.26 34.30
N ALA A 405 2.89 0.33 33.95
CA ALA A 405 3.58 1.61 33.78
C ALA A 405 2.94 2.46 32.67
N TYR A 406 2.49 1.81 31.60
CA TYR A 406 1.77 2.47 30.50
C TYR A 406 0.47 3.12 30.97
N ASN A 407 -0.32 2.40 31.78
CA ASN A 407 -1.53 2.89 32.44
C ASN A 407 -1.69 2.19 33.79
N HIS A 408 -1.66 2.97 34.88
CA HIS A 408 -1.56 2.51 36.26
C HIS A 408 -2.90 1.98 36.80
N ALA A 409 -3.45 0.99 36.10
CA ALA A 409 -4.71 0.37 36.45
C ALA A 409 -4.68 -1.13 36.14
N ASP A 410 -4.93 -1.97 37.14
CA ASP A 410 -4.92 -3.43 36.97
C ASP A 410 -5.95 -3.91 35.95
N TRP A 411 -7.13 -3.27 35.90
CA TRP A 411 -8.14 -3.58 34.89
C TRP A 411 -7.64 -3.35 33.46
N TYR A 412 -6.79 -2.33 33.25
CA TYR A 412 -6.19 -2.04 31.96
C TYR A 412 -5.21 -3.14 31.58
N VAL A 413 -4.33 -3.54 32.50
CA VAL A 413 -3.36 -4.62 32.28
C VAL A 413 -4.07 -5.92 31.90
N GLN A 414 -5.12 -6.29 32.65
CA GLN A 414 -5.90 -7.49 32.37
C GLN A 414 -6.60 -7.43 31.01
N LYS A 415 -7.16 -6.26 30.64
CA LYS A 415 -7.78 -6.03 29.33
C LYS A 415 -6.77 -6.21 28.20
N VAL A 416 -5.60 -5.57 28.31
CA VAL A 416 -4.52 -5.69 27.31
C VAL A 416 -4.05 -7.13 27.18
N LEU A 417 -3.78 -7.84 28.27
CA LEU A 417 -3.36 -9.24 28.23
C LEU A 417 -4.45 -10.18 27.69
N GLY A 418 -5.72 -9.89 27.99
CA GLY A 418 -6.86 -10.59 27.39
C GLY A 418 -6.91 -10.43 25.87
N LEU A 419 -6.85 -9.19 25.39
CA LEU A 419 -6.84 -8.88 23.96
C LEU A 419 -5.60 -9.44 23.26
N ALA A 420 -4.42 -9.35 23.87
CA ALA A 420 -3.18 -9.89 23.32
C ALA A 420 -3.27 -11.42 23.10
N ARG A 421 -3.93 -12.14 24.02
CA ARG A 421 -4.24 -13.58 23.85
C ARG A 421 -5.24 -13.82 22.73
N ALA A 422 -6.27 -12.98 22.60
CA ALA A 422 -7.23 -13.08 21.50
C ALA A 422 -6.55 -12.86 20.13
N TYR A 423 -5.69 -11.85 20.00
CA TYR A 423 -4.87 -11.64 18.81
C TYR A 423 -3.97 -12.84 18.51
N ALA A 424 -3.30 -13.40 19.51
CA ALA A 424 -2.45 -14.58 19.34
C ALA A 424 -3.25 -15.81 18.87
N ALA A 425 -4.49 -15.96 19.33
CA ALA A 425 -5.37 -17.04 18.90
C ALA A 425 -5.91 -16.85 17.47
N GLN A 426 -6.17 -15.61 17.08
CA GLN A 426 -6.77 -15.25 15.79
C GLN A 426 -5.75 -15.22 14.64
N TYR A 427 -4.49 -14.84 14.92
CA TYR A 427 -3.45 -14.60 13.91
C TYR A 427 -2.29 -15.62 13.99
N LYS A 428 -2.64 -16.90 14.15
CA LYS A 428 -1.68 -18.02 14.22
C LYS A 428 -0.85 -18.16 12.96
#